data_AF-A0A562VLV3-F1
#
_entry.id   AF-A0A562VLV3-F1
#
_cell.length_a   1.000
_cell.length_b   1.000
_cell.length_c   1.000
_cell.angle_alpha   90.00
_cell.angle_beta   90.00
_cell.angle_gamma   90.00
#
_symmetry.space_group_name_H-M   'P 1'
#
loop_
_entity.id
_entity.type
_entity.pdbx_description
1 polymer ?
#
loop_
_entity_poly.entity_id
_entity_poly.type
_entity_poly.pdbx_seq_one_letter_code
_entity_poly.pdbx_strand_id
1 'polypeptide(L)'
;MSVNGIQGANAANQLVAGPSPVVSPNPGARQNEKSGPGPVADQVSVSSPVTLKNLDTVKAIEQLHNKMNSLIKGVRETNESINNAAVRVNGMSSALEGITKNFPPFPLGSKERQALLMSYTSIRQEILKMTVPPPPSPIYEKVKSTWDSIFAQNGHMLTTAVPALDHNSSDQQVQAALSQTQTTGNNLTTLSSAVTQALVQA
;
A
#
# COMPACT_ATOMS: atom_id res chain seq x y z
N MET A 1 16.18 7.99 -53.07
CA MET A 1 14.85 8.18 -53.67
C MET A 1 13.87 7.76 -52.58
N SER A 2 13.18 8.64 -51.84
CA SER A 2 12.56 9.94 -52.20
C SER A 2 11.32 9.72 -53.09
N VAL A 3 10.13 10.30 -52.87
CA VAL A 3 9.73 11.40 -51.95
C VAL A 3 8.23 11.36 -51.53
N ASN A 4 7.90 12.20 -50.54
CA ASN A 4 6.62 12.81 -50.11
C ASN A 4 5.39 12.90 -51.06
N GLY A 5 4.20 13.04 -50.42
CA GLY A 5 2.95 13.64 -50.94
C GLY A 5 1.72 13.05 -50.21
N ILE A 6 0.94 13.68 -49.30
CA ILE A 6 0.55 15.07 -48.92
C ILE A 6 -0.72 15.60 -49.64
N GLN A 7 -1.53 16.41 -48.91
CA GLN A 7 -2.84 17.06 -49.18
C GLN A 7 -4.09 16.16 -49.11
N GLY A 8 -5.26 16.63 -48.61
CA GLY A 8 -5.66 17.91 -47.98
C GLY A 8 -6.65 17.68 -46.80
N ALA A 9 -6.82 18.56 -45.80
CA ALA A 9 -7.45 19.91 -45.83
C ALA A 9 -8.98 19.86 -46.06
N ASN A 10 -9.88 20.62 -45.40
CA ASN A 10 -9.82 21.68 -44.35
C ASN A 10 -11.24 21.77 -43.66
N ALA A 11 -11.66 22.61 -42.70
CA ALA A 11 -11.12 23.75 -41.93
C ALA A 11 -11.96 24.03 -40.64
N ALA A 12 -11.53 25.00 -39.81
CA ALA A 12 -12.30 25.81 -38.84
C ALA A 12 -12.82 25.14 -37.52
N ASN A 13 -12.99 25.85 -36.37
CA ASN A 13 -12.77 27.28 -36.08
C ASN A 13 -12.22 27.57 -34.65
N GLN A 14 -11.87 28.83 -34.38
CA GLN A 14 -11.28 29.42 -33.15
C GLN A 14 -12.37 29.69 -32.05
N LEU A 15 -12.16 30.19 -30.82
CA LEU A 15 -11.17 31.07 -30.13
C LEU A 15 -10.89 30.54 -28.69
N VAL A 16 -9.85 30.87 -27.89
CA VAL A 16 -8.81 31.94 -27.81
C VAL A 16 -9.10 33.12 -26.83
N ALA A 17 -8.83 32.83 -25.53
CA ALA A 17 -8.16 33.63 -24.46
C ALA A 17 -8.45 35.14 -24.13
N GLY A 18 -8.56 35.41 -22.81
CA GLY A 18 -8.14 36.67 -22.12
C GLY A 18 -9.10 37.87 -22.18
N PRO A 19 -8.92 38.94 -21.36
CA PRO A 19 -7.73 39.30 -20.55
C PRO A 19 -8.04 39.84 -19.11
N SER A 20 -7.04 40.49 -18.50
CA SER A 20 -7.06 41.47 -17.38
C SER A 20 -5.99 42.56 -17.70
N PRO A 21 -5.84 43.73 -17.00
CA PRO A 21 -6.45 44.19 -15.74
C PRO A 21 -6.83 45.71 -15.62
N VAL A 22 -7.37 46.11 -14.45
CA VAL A 22 -7.11 47.41 -13.71
C VAL A 22 -7.68 48.76 -14.21
N VAL A 23 -7.77 49.72 -13.26
CA VAL A 23 -8.15 51.15 -13.28
C VAL A 23 -9.61 51.51 -12.94
N SER A 24 -9.77 52.42 -11.96
CA SER A 24 -10.99 53.19 -11.67
C SER A 24 -10.75 54.68 -11.95
N PRO A 25 -11.80 55.43 -12.30
CA PRO A 25 -12.02 56.70 -11.60
C PRO A 25 -13.49 56.97 -11.24
N ASN A 26 -13.69 57.74 -10.16
CA ASN A 26 -14.97 58.33 -9.75
C ASN A 26 -14.99 59.82 -10.19
N PRO A 27 -16.12 60.37 -10.69
CA PRO A 27 -16.75 61.43 -9.88
C PRO A 27 -18.28 61.59 -10.04
N GLY A 28 -18.95 62.06 -8.96
CA GLY A 28 -19.85 63.24 -9.09
C GLY A 28 -21.38 63.07 -9.09
N ALA A 29 -21.96 62.88 -7.90
CA ALA A 29 -23.17 63.55 -7.36
C ALA A 29 -24.50 63.72 -8.18
N ARG A 30 -25.60 63.17 -7.62
CA ARG A 30 -26.91 63.81 -7.30
C ARG A 30 -27.79 62.79 -6.52
N GLN A 31 -28.40 63.13 -5.36
CA GLN A 31 -29.74 63.75 -5.18
C GLN A 31 -30.89 62.98 -5.88
N ASN A 32 -32.02 62.62 -5.24
CA ASN A 32 -32.45 62.80 -3.83
C ASN A 32 -33.61 61.81 -3.52
N GLU A 33 -33.89 61.52 -2.23
CA GLU A 33 -35.15 60.91 -1.69
C GLU A 33 -35.56 59.49 -2.21
N LYS A 34 -36.27 58.62 -1.49
CA LYS A 34 -37.32 58.83 -0.47
C LYS A 34 -37.56 57.59 0.41
N SER A 35 -37.84 57.81 1.70
CA SER A 35 -38.66 56.98 2.63
C SER A 35 -38.72 55.44 2.49
N GLY A 36 -38.17 54.72 3.47
CA GLY A 36 -38.57 53.34 3.77
C GLY A 36 -37.80 52.74 4.95
N PRO A 37 -38.45 52.39 6.09
CA PRO A 37 -37.81 51.63 7.15
C PRO A 37 -37.75 50.15 6.76
N GLY A 38 -36.81 49.81 5.88
CA GLY A 38 -36.44 48.41 5.66
C GLY A 38 -36.01 47.79 6.99
N PRO A 39 -36.39 46.54 7.31
CA PRO A 39 -35.98 45.91 8.54
C PRO A 39 -34.45 45.89 8.60
N VAL A 40 -33.90 46.31 9.75
CA VAL A 40 -32.47 46.13 10.02
C VAL A 40 -32.20 44.64 9.85
N ALA A 41 -31.34 44.28 8.90
CA ALA A 41 -30.88 42.90 8.80
C ALA A 41 -30.10 42.63 10.09
N ASP A 42 -30.74 41.94 11.03
CA ASP A 42 -30.13 41.55 12.30
C ASP A 42 -29.07 40.50 12.02
N GLN A 43 -27.91 40.98 11.56
CA GLN A 43 -26.74 40.19 11.27
C GLN A 43 -26.09 39.84 12.60
N VAL A 44 -26.75 38.92 13.32
CA VAL A 44 -26.27 38.36 14.57
C VAL A 44 -24.93 37.69 14.29
N SER A 45 -23.85 38.44 14.48
CA SER A 45 -22.50 37.88 14.47
C SER A 45 -22.37 36.99 15.70
N VAL A 46 -22.66 35.70 15.53
CA VAL A 46 -22.54 34.68 16.58
C VAL A 46 -21.06 34.37 16.82
N SER A 47 -20.29 35.40 17.19
CA SER A 47 -18.92 35.31 17.73
C SER A 47 -18.90 34.71 19.14
N SER A 48 -19.80 33.76 19.41
CA SER A 48 -19.91 33.03 20.66
C SER A 48 -18.77 32.02 20.74
N PRO A 49 -17.84 32.13 21.71
CA PRO A 49 -16.68 31.23 21.80
C PRO A 49 -17.07 29.76 22.07
N VAL A 50 -18.31 29.49 22.47
CA VAL A 50 -18.89 28.15 22.58
C VAL A 50 -19.13 27.54 21.19
N THR A 51 -19.74 28.30 20.26
CA THR A 51 -20.05 27.84 18.90
C THR A 51 -18.78 27.51 18.12
N LEU A 52 -17.74 28.34 18.25
CA LEU A 52 -16.43 28.11 17.64
C LEU A 52 -15.76 26.84 18.20
N LYS A 53 -15.71 26.68 19.52
CA LYS A 53 -15.17 25.46 20.17
C LYS A 53 -15.91 24.19 19.75
N ASN A 54 -17.22 24.26 19.57
CA ASN A 54 -18.01 23.12 19.09
C ASN A 54 -17.65 22.75 17.64
N LEU A 55 -17.45 23.73 16.76
CA LEU A 55 -17.01 23.52 15.37
C LEU A 55 -15.60 22.90 15.31
N ASP A 56 -14.66 23.41 16.09
CA ASP A 56 -13.30 22.85 16.20
C ASP A 56 -13.32 21.42 16.74
N THR A 57 -14.20 21.12 17.71
CA THR A 57 -14.37 19.77 18.27
C THR A 57 -14.93 18.79 17.24
N VAL A 58 -15.96 19.19 16.47
CA VAL A 58 -16.51 18.35 15.38
C VAL A 58 -15.45 18.08 14.31
N LYS A 59 -14.68 19.10 13.93
CA LYS A 59 -13.58 18.98 12.97
C LYS A 59 -12.44 18.07 13.48
N ALA A 60 -12.14 18.09 14.77
CA ALA A 60 -11.17 17.19 15.38
C ALA A 60 -11.67 15.72 15.39
N ILE A 61 -12.96 15.50 15.66
CA ILE A 61 -13.60 14.17 15.59
C ILE A 61 -13.61 13.63 14.15
N GLU A 62 -13.93 14.47 13.16
CA GLU A 62 -13.86 14.09 11.74
C GLU A 62 -12.43 13.69 11.33
N GLN A 63 -11.42 14.48 11.71
CA GLN A 63 -10.02 14.14 11.48
C GLN A 63 -9.60 12.84 12.18
N LEU A 64 -10.12 12.56 13.37
CA LEU A 64 -9.85 11.32 14.11
C LEU A 64 -10.47 10.10 13.40
N HIS A 65 -11.73 10.18 12.96
CA HIS A 65 -12.36 9.13 12.15
C HIS A 65 -11.61 8.86 10.84
N ASN A 66 -11.22 9.92 10.13
CA ASN A 66 -10.46 9.78 8.87
C ASN A 66 -9.07 9.15 9.10
N LYS A 67 -8.40 9.47 10.22
CA LYS A 67 -7.15 8.79 10.64
C LYS A 67 -7.38 7.33 10.97
N MET A 68 -8.39 6.98 11.77
CA MET A 68 -8.72 5.59 12.10
C MET A 68 -9.07 4.76 10.86
N ASN A 69 -9.87 5.30 9.95
CA ASN A 69 -10.23 4.61 8.69
C ASN A 69 -8.98 4.34 7.83
N SER A 70 -8.06 5.31 7.74
CA SER A 70 -6.79 5.16 7.01
C SER A 70 -5.87 4.12 7.66
N LEU A 71 -5.79 4.14 8.99
CA LEU A 71 -5.03 3.21 9.83
C LEU A 71 -5.52 1.76 9.66
N ILE A 72 -6.83 1.53 9.77
CA ILE A 72 -7.47 0.22 9.58
C ILE A 72 -7.27 -0.29 8.15
N LYS A 73 -7.39 0.60 7.14
CA LYS A 73 -7.17 0.23 5.72
C LYS A 73 -5.73 -0.20 5.46
N GLY A 74 -4.74 0.59 5.90
CA GLY A 74 -3.32 0.25 5.74
C GLY A 74 -2.95 -1.05 6.47
N VAL A 75 -3.47 -1.27 7.67
CA VAL A 75 -3.29 -2.54 8.40
C VAL A 75 -3.89 -3.73 7.64
N ARG A 76 -5.08 -3.59 7.03
CA ARG A 76 -5.67 -4.64 6.18
C ARG A 76 -4.79 -4.95 4.97
N GLU A 77 -4.33 -3.92 4.25
CA GLU A 77 -3.49 -4.06 3.05
C GLU A 77 -2.15 -4.73 3.36
N THR A 78 -1.53 -4.38 4.50
CA THR A 78 -0.35 -5.07 5.04
C THR A 78 -0.65 -6.53 5.36
N ASN A 79 -1.69 -6.83 6.15
CA ASN A 79 -2.01 -8.19 6.57
C ASN A 79 -2.40 -9.10 5.40
N GLU A 80 -3.16 -8.61 4.43
CA GLU A 80 -3.47 -9.34 3.20
C GLU A 80 -2.19 -9.71 2.44
N SER A 81 -1.25 -8.77 2.32
CA SER A 81 0.04 -8.98 1.67
C SER A 81 0.94 -9.97 2.43
N ILE A 82 0.98 -9.89 3.77
CA ILE A 82 1.69 -10.86 4.63
C ILE A 82 1.09 -12.25 4.49
N ASN A 83 -0.24 -12.38 4.53
CA ASN A 83 -0.94 -13.65 4.41
C ASN A 83 -0.71 -14.28 3.03
N ASN A 84 -0.73 -13.48 1.96
CA ASN A 84 -0.39 -13.91 0.61
C ASN A 84 1.07 -14.40 0.50
N ALA A 85 2.02 -13.75 1.20
CA ALA A 85 3.38 -14.26 1.31
C ALA A 85 3.45 -15.59 2.10
N ALA A 86 2.73 -15.70 3.21
CA ALA A 86 2.69 -16.90 4.04
C ALA A 86 2.15 -18.13 3.29
N VAL A 87 1.06 -17.98 2.53
CA VAL A 87 0.50 -19.05 1.67
C VAL A 87 1.55 -19.60 0.70
N ARG A 88 2.37 -18.71 0.11
CA ARG A 88 3.42 -19.09 -0.84
C ARG A 88 4.62 -19.74 -0.16
N VAL A 89 5.03 -19.25 1.01
CA VAL A 89 6.08 -19.86 1.84
C VAL A 89 5.66 -21.25 2.34
N ASN A 90 4.38 -21.44 2.62
CA ASN A 90 3.81 -22.77 2.90
C ASN A 90 3.86 -23.67 1.66
N GLY A 91 3.52 -23.16 0.46
CA GLY A 91 3.66 -23.90 -0.80
C GLY A 91 5.11 -24.32 -1.11
N MET A 92 6.09 -23.45 -0.82
CA MET A 92 7.52 -23.79 -0.87
C MET A 92 7.87 -24.91 0.13
N SER A 93 7.38 -24.81 1.37
CA SER A 93 7.60 -25.84 2.40
C SER A 93 7.05 -27.19 1.95
N SER A 94 5.81 -27.23 1.47
CA SER A 94 5.17 -28.45 0.93
C SER A 94 5.96 -29.09 -0.22
N ALA A 95 6.55 -28.28 -1.10
CA ALA A 95 7.38 -28.79 -2.19
C ALA A 95 8.66 -29.48 -1.69
N LEU A 96 9.30 -28.95 -0.63
CA LEU A 96 10.49 -29.58 -0.03
C LEU A 96 10.12 -30.77 0.86
N GLU A 97 8.98 -30.73 1.57
CA GLU A 97 8.47 -31.87 2.34
C GLU A 97 8.18 -33.09 1.44
N GLY A 98 7.74 -32.85 0.20
CA GLY A 98 7.61 -33.91 -0.81
C GLY A 98 8.93 -34.62 -1.14
N ILE A 99 10.07 -33.96 -0.96
CA ILE A 99 11.41 -34.56 -1.12
C ILE A 99 11.85 -35.25 0.17
N THR A 100 11.73 -34.59 1.33
CA THR A 100 12.31 -35.08 2.59
C THR A 100 11.50 -36.19 3.27
N LYS A 101 10.20 -36.34 2.94
CA LYS A 101 9.33 -37.39 3.50
C LYS A 101 9.27 -38.66 2.63
N ASN A 102 9.92 -38.69 1.47
CA ASN A 102 9.87 -39.85 0.57
C ASN A 102 10.90 -40.92 0.97
N PHE A 103 10.44 -42.16 1.17
CA PHE A 103 11.29 -43.31 1.51
C PHE A 103 11.04 -44.47 0.52
N PRO A 104 12.07 -44.95 -0.21
CA PRO A 104 13.45 -44.47 -0.23
C PRO A 104 13.59 -43.02 -0.76
N PRO A 105 14.63 -42.27 -0.36
CA PRO A 105 14.86 -40.90 -0.85
C PRO A 105 14.95 -40.83 -2.38
N PHE A 106 14.45 -39.74 -2.98
CA PHE A 106 14.57 -39.55 -4.43
C PHE A 106 16.05 -39.40 -4.84
N PRO A 107 16.54 -40.21 -5.80
CA PRO A 107 17.89 -40.05 -6.34
C PRO A 107 18.17 -38.62 -6.81
N LEU A 108 19.42 -38.18 -6.69
CA LEU A 108 19.85 -36.92 -7.29
C LEU A 108 19.61 -36.97 -8.81
N GLY A 109 18.92 -35.98 -9.34
CA GLY A 109 18.51 -35.96 -10.76
C GLY A 109 17.24 -36.75 -11.12
N SER A 110 16.50 -37.32 -10.17
CA SER A 110 15.15 -37.88 -10.47
C SER A 110 14.21 -36.78 -10.98
N LYS A 111 13.30 -37.12 -11.90
CA LYS A 111 12.36 -36.14 -12.49
C LYS A 111 11.39 -35.59 -11.46
N GLU A 112 11.03 -36.41 -10.48
CA GLU A 112 10.14 -36.11 -9.36
C GLU A 112 10.80 -35.07 -8.44
N ARG A 113 12.07 -35.33 -8.06
CA ARG A 113 12.89 -34.38 -7.30
C ARG A 113 13.09 -33.06 -8.05
N GLN A 114 13.39 -33.12 -9.34
CA GLN A 114 13.54 -31.93 -10.19
C GLN A 114 12.24 -31.13 -10.28
N ALA A 115 11.08 -31.77 -10.45
CA ALA A 115 9.79 -31.10 -10.50
C ALA A 115 9.46 -30.37 -9.18
N LEU A 116 9.74 -31.00 -8.03
CA LEU A 116 9.56 -30.38 -6.71
C LEU A 116 10.52 -29.20 -6.49
N LEU A 117 11.80 -29.32 -6.88
CA LEU A 117 12.78 -28.22 -6.81
C LEU A 117 12.45 -27.07 -7.78
N MET A 118 11.91 -27.35 -8.96
CA MET A 118 11.42 -26.34 -9.91
C MET A 118 10.16 -25.64 -9.38
N SER A 119 9.25 -26.36 -8.72
CA SER A 119 8.08 -25.78 -8.04
C SER A 119 8.52 -24.81 -6.92
N TYR A 120 9.39 -25.27 -6.01
CA TYR A 120 10.00 -24.44 -4.97
C TYR A 120 10.65 -23.18 -5.54
N THR A 121 11.48 -23.34 -6.57
CA THR A 121 12.20 -22.24 -7.22
C THR A 121 11.24 -21.24 -7.88
N SER A 122 10.16 -21.71 -8.50
CA SER A 122 9.17 -20.84 -9.15
C SER A 122 8.44 -19.97 -8.12
N ILE A 123 7.96 -20.59 -7.03
CA ILE A 123 7.26 -19.87 -5.95
C ILE A 123 8.22 -18.88 -5.24
N ARG A 124 9.49 -19.27 -5.05
CA ARG A 124 10.55 -18.39 -4.53
C ARG A 124 10.75 -17.14 -5.38
N GLN A 125 10.82 -17.30 -6.71
CA GLN A 125 10.98 -16.18 -7.64
C GLN A 125 9.73 -15.28 -7.71
N GLU A 126 8.56 -15.79 -7.34
CA GLU A 126 7.34 -15.00 -7.20
C GLU A 126 7.36 -14.18 -5.89
N ILE A 127 7.68 -14.82 -4.75
CA ILE A 127 7.84 -14.14 -3.44
C ILE A 127 8.85 -12.99 -3.49
N LEU A 128 10.03 -13.20 -4.09
CA LEU A 128 11.05 -12.14 -4.14
C LEU A 128 10.65 -10.94 -5.01
N LYS A 129 9.67 -11.12 -5.91
CA LYS A 129 9.07 -10.03 -6.71
C LYS A 129 7.88 -9.37 -6.02
N MET A 130 7.30 -9.97 -4.98
CA MET A 130 6.25 -9.35 -4.19
C MET A 130 6.81 -8.22 -3.32
N THR A 131 6.10 -7.10 -3.33
CA THR A 131 6.27 -6.02 -2.37
C THR A 131 5.14 -6.10 -1.35
N VAL A 132 5.49 -6.24 -0.07
CA VAL A 132 4.54 -6.16 1.05
C VAL A 132 4.61 -4.73 1.59
N PRO A 133 3.51 -3.95 1.62
CA PRO A 133 3.53 -2.60 2.15
C PRO A 133 3.72 -2.64 3.68
N PRO A 134 4.61 -1.82 4.26
CA PRO A 134 4.78 -1.75 5.71
C PRO A 134 3.49 -1.27 6.38
N PRO A 135 3.17 -1.77 7.59
CA PRO A 135 2.02 -1.28 8.33
C PRO A 135 2.17 0.22 8.63
N PRO A 136 1.08 1.00 8.63
CA PRO A 136 1.13 2.43 8.93
C PRO A 136 1.58 2.70 10.38
N SER A 137 2.26 3.81 10.64
CA SER A 137 2.51 4.30 12.00
C SER A 137 1.17 4.58 12.72
N PRO A 138 1.03 4.29 14.03
CA PRO A 138 2.07 3.83 14.97
C PRO A 138 2.30 2.31 15.00
N ILE A 139 1.60 1.54 14.15
CA ILE A 139 1.65 0.07 14.16
C ILE A 139 3.04 -0.45 13.80
N TYR A 140 3.71 0.19 12.84
CA TYR A 140 5.09 -0.13 12.44
C TYR A 140 6.05 -0.21 13.63
N GLU A 141 6.08 0.81 14.48
CA GLU A 141 7.03 0.87 15.61
C GLU A 141 6.84 -0.30 16.60
N LYS A 142 5.60 -0.80 16.75
CA LYS A 142 5.29 -1.95 17.61
C LYS A 142 5.75 -3.29 17.02
N VAL A 143 5.90 -3.40 15.70
CA VAL A 143 6.27 -4.67 15.01
C VAL A 143 7.62 -4.62 14.30
N LYS A 144 8.32 -3.48 14.34
CA LYS A 144 9.50 -3.17 13.52
C LYS A 144 10.58 -4.25 13.54
N SER A 145 10.91 -4.81 14.71
CA SER A 145 11.91 -5.88 14.82
C SER A 145 11.51 -7.17 14.08
N THR A 146 10.22 -7.52 14.10
CA THR A 146 9.68 -8.68 13.39
C THR A 146 9.54 -8.38 11.89
N TRP A 147 9.24 -7.14 11.51
CA TRP A 147 9.24 -6.70 10.12
C TRP A 147 10.64 -6.79 9.48
N ASP A 148 11.63 -6.12 10.09
CA ASP A 148 13.01 -5.99 9.58
C ASP A 148 13.76 -7.34 9.49
N SER A 149 13.27 -8.39 10.17
CA SER A 149 13.84 -9.75 10.12
C SER A 149 13.28 -10.62 8.98
N ILE A 150 12.21 -10.17 8.30
CA ILE A 150 11.59 -10.87 7.17
C ILE A 150 11.69 -10.03 5.88
N PHE A 151 11.54 -8.71 5.99
CA PHE A 151 11.45 -7.79 4.86
C PHE A 151 12.58 -6.75 4.87
N ALA A 152 13.08 -6.43 3.69
CA ALA A 152 13.92 -5.25 3.48
C ALA A 152 13.08 -3.95 3.53
N GLN A 153 13.75 -2.80 3.64
CA GLN A 153 13.11 -1.48 3.74
C GLN A 153 12.18 -1.13 2.56
N ASN A 154 12.37 -1.78 1.41
CA ASN A 154 11.52 -1.62 0.22
C ASN A 154 10.30 -2.57 0.20
N GLY A 155 10.03 -3.32 1.27
CA GLY A 155 8.91 -4.27 1.37
C GLY A 155 9.12 -5.61 0.68
N HIS A 156 10.29 -5.87 0.08
CA HIS A 156 10.60 -7.18 -0.50
C HIS A 156 11.13 -8.14 0.57
N MET A 157 10.80 -9.43 0.44
CA MET A 157 11.30 -10.45 1.39
C MET A 157 12.81 -10.63 1.27
N LEU A 158 13.48 -10.78 2.41
CA LEU A 158 14.92 -11.04 2.48
C LEU A 158 15.26 -12.39 1.83
N THR A 159 16.33 -12.41 1.02
CA THR A 159 16.80 -13.62 0.32
C THR A 159 17.31 -14.71 1.26
N THR A 160 17.60 -14.38 2.52
CA THR A 160 17.93 -15.30 3.61
C THR A 160 16.71 -16.01 4.19
N ALA A 161 15.54 -15.37 4.19
CA ALA A 161 14.29 -15.96 4.68
C ALA A 161 13.77 -17.08 3.76
N VAL A 162 14.15 -17.04 2.47
CA VAL A 162 13.85 -18.06 1.46
C VAL A 162 15.13 -18.49 0.74
N PRO A 163 15.87 -19.51 1.22
CA PRO A 163 17.14 -19.94 0.64
C PRO A 163 17.04 -20.29 -0.86
N ALA A 164 18.15 -20.12 -1.59
CA ALA A 164 18.24 -20.61 -2.96
C ALA A 164 18.53 -22.12 -2.96
N LEU A 165 17.89 -22.85 -3.88
CA LEU A 165 18.19 -24.25 -4.20
C LEU A 165 18.34 -24.38 -5.72
N ASP A 166 19.01 -25.45 -6.13
CA ASP A 166 19.17 -25.87 -7.52
C ASP A 166 18.79 -27.36 -7.69
N HIS A 167 18.86 -27.86 -8.92
CA HIS A 167 18.48 -29.24 -9.25
C HIS A 167 19.45 -30.32 -8.73
N ASN A 168 20.64 -29.94 -8.24
CA ASN A 168 21.67 -30.83 -7.70
C ASN A 168 21.77 -30.75 -6.16
N SER A 169 20.93 -29.94 -5.53
CA SER A 169 20.98 -29.66 -4.10
C SER A 169 20.75 -30.92 -3.27
N SER A 170 21.72 -31.20 -2.40
CA SER A 170 21.76 -32.37 -1.51
C SER A 170 20.59 -32.39 -0.52
N ASP A 171 20.30 -33.57 0.04
CA ASP A 171 19.24 -33.72 1.05
C ASP A 171 19.46 -32.84 2.28
N GLN A 172 20.72 -32.59 2.66
CA GLN A 172 21.06 -31.67 3.75
C GLN A 172 20.71 -30.21 3.39
N GLN A 173 20.96 -29.77 2.16
CA GLN A 173 20.58 -28.42 1.68
C GLN A 173 19.05 -28.29 1.59
N VAL A 174 18.36 -29.31 1.06
CA VAL A 174 16.90 -29.35 0.99
C VAL A 174 16.27 -29.32 2.39
N GLN A 175 16.79 -30.09 3.35
CA GLN A 175 16.30 -30.11 4.73
C GLN A 175 16.57 -28.79 5.46
N ALA A 176 17.74 -28.18 5.28
CA ALA A 176 18.04 -26.86 5.85
C ALA A 176 17.13 -25.76 5.25
N ALA A 177 16.91 -25.78 3.94
CA ALA A 177 15.99 -24.86 3.27
C ALA A 177 14.54 -25.08 3.71
N LEU A 178 14.10 -26.32 3.94
CA LEU A 178 12.79 -26.64 4.49
C LEU A 178 12.62 -26.02 5.89
N SER A 179 13.55 -26.27 6.81
CA SER A 179 13.47 -25.70 8.16
C SER A 179 13.49 -24.17 8.16
N GLN A 180 14.32 -23.53 7.33
CA GLN A 180 14.30 -22.07 7.18
C GLN A 180 12.98 -21.55 6.58
N THR A 181 12.41 -22.25 5.59
CA THR A 181 11.15 -21.85 4.96
C THR A 181 9.97 -21.99 5.94
N GLN A 182 9.93 -23.07 6.74
CA GLN A 182 8.97 -23.25 7.83
C GLN A 182 9.11 -22.14 8.91
N THR A 183 10.35 -21.79 9.31
CA THR A 183 10.60 -20.66 10.22
C THR A 183 10.05 -19.35 9.65
N THR A 184 10.27 -19.07 8.37
CA THR A 184 9.74 -17.87 7.70
C THR A 184 8.20 -17.87 7.65
N GLY A 185 7.55 -19.01 7.39
CA GLY A 185 6.09 -19.13 7.41
C GLY A 185 5.48 -18.87 8.79
N ASN A 186 6.12 -19.38 9.83
CA ASN A 186 5.77 -19.08 11.22
C ASN A 186 5.94 -17.59 11.53
N ASN A 187 7.09 -17.00 11.19
CA ASN A 187 7.38 -15.59 11.43
C ASN A 187 6.38 -14.65 10.72
N LEU A 188 5.95 -14.97 9.50
CA LEU A 188 4.89 -14.23 8.78
C LEU A 188 3.54 -14.33 9.50
N THR A 189 3.19 -15.52 10.00
CA THR A 189 1.95 -15.75 10.76
C THR A 189 1.95 -14.98 12.09
N THR A 190 3.09 -14.97 12.79
CA THR A 190 3.33 -14.16 13.99
C THR A 190 3.25 -12.66 13.68
N LEU A 191 3.83 -12.20 12.57
CA LEU A 191 3.79 -10.78 12.17
C LEU A 191 2.36 -10.32 11.83
N SER A 192 1.59 -11.10 11.07
CA SER A 192 0.18 -10.83 10.75
C SER A 192 -0.68 -10.73 12.03
N SER A 193 -0.44 -11.64 12.98
CA SER A 193 -1.05 -11.60 14.32
C SER A 193 -0.65 -10.35 15.10
N ALA A 194 0.65 -10.02 15.14
CA ALA A 194 1.18 -8.88 15.87
C ALA A 194 0.72 -7.52 15.31
N VAL A 195 0.66 -7.38 13.98
CA VAL A 195 0.11 -6.19 13.29
C VAL A 195 -1.37 -6.00 13.65
N THR A 196 -2.14 -7.09 13.68
CA THR A 196 -3.55 -7.08 14.08
C THR A 196 -3.72 -6.71 15.57
N GLN A 197 -2.93 -7.30 16.46
CA GLN A 197 -2.95 -7.00 17.89
C GLN A 197 -2.52 -5.56 18.20
N ALA A 198 -1.51 -5.06 17.48
CA ALA A 198 -1.00 -3.71 17.62
C ALA A 198 -2.03 -2.64 17.24
N LEU A 199 -2.94 -2.92 16.29
CA LEU A 199 -4.09 -2.09 15.92
C LEU A 199 -5.16 -2.04 17.02
N VAL A 200 -5.45 -3.15 17.69
CA VAL A 200 -6.39 -3.20 18.83
C VAL A 200 -5.87 -2.44 20.06
N GLN A 201 -4.58 -2.06 20.05
CA GLN A 201 -3.88 -1.32 21.10
C GLN A 201 -3.47 0.11 20.66
N ALA A 202 -4.00 0.65 19.57
CA ALA A 202 -3.60 1.92 18.96
C ALA A 202 -4.66 3.02 19.11
#